data_AF-A0A401MWF5-F1
#
_entry.id   AF-A0A401MWF5-F1
#
_cell.length_a   1.000
_cell.length_b   1.000
_cell.length_c   1.000
_cell.angle_alpha   90.00
_cell.angle_beta   90.00
_cell.angle_gamma   90.00
#
_symmetry.space_group_name_H-M   'P 1'
#
loop_
_entity.id
_entity.type
_entity.pdbx_description
1 polymer ?
#
loop_
_entity_poly.entity_id
_entity_poly.type
_entity_poly.pdbx_seq_one_letter_code
_entity_poly.pdbx_strand_id
1 'polypeptide(L)'
;MAVTYPGFKFDPVSSVKAPLEQVRRLAEGAGRDPASIGAILRINPTAESTVEEVVDVILRTRDETDVDHVFVDFVYLADQGVDQALELFQRTLELAR
;
A
#
# COMPACT_ATOMS: atom_id res chain seq x y z
N MET A 1 3.41 18.06 6.01
CA MET A 1 3.49 17.01 4.97
C MET A 1 4.94 16.58 4.91
N ALA A 2 5.28 15.41 5.44
CA ALA A 2 6.63 14.87 5.35
C ALA A 2 6.74 14.15 3.99
N VAL A 3 7.78 14.47 3.21
CA VAL A 3 8.10 13.81 1.94
C VAL A 3 9.56 13.37 2.02
N THR A 4 9.83 12.10 1.70
CA THR A 4 11.21 11.57 1.58
C THR A 4 11.29 10.65 0.37
N TYR A 5 12.34 10.77 -0.43
CA TYR A 5 12.82 9.81 -1.45
C TYR A 5 14.36 9.89 -1.43
N PRO A 6 15.15 8.81 -1.42
CA PRO A 6 14.96 7.51 -2.09
C PRO A 6 14.92 6.29 -1.15
N GLY A 7 14.43 5.15 -1.65
CA GLY A 7 14.13 3.95 -0.88
C GLY A 7 12.78 4.10 -0.20
N PHE A 8 11.83 3.22 -0.54
CA PHE A 8 10.46 3.27 -0.04
C PHE A 8 10.43 3.18 1.51
N LYS A 9 10.46 4.32 2.21
CA LYS A 9 10.39 4.36 3.68
C LYS A 9 8.95 4.13 4.11
N PHE A 10 8.60 2.87 4.23
CA PHE A 10 7.31 2.41 4.71
C PHE A 10 7.44 1.76 6.06
N ASP A 11 6.71 2.32 7.01
CA ASP A 11 6.45 1.70 8.29
C ASP A 11 4.94 1.40 8.37
N PRO A 12 4.52 0.13 8.21
CA PRO A 12 3.12 -0.27 8.21
C PRO A 12 2.40 0.14 9.49
N VAL A 13 3.10 0.15 10.63
CA VAL A 13 2.50 0.46 11.93
C VAL A 13 2.09 1.92 11.98
N SER A 14 3.03 2.84 11.75
CA SER A 14 2.74 4.27 11.81
C SER A 14 1.97 4.80 10.60
N SER A 15 2.15 4.18 9.43
CA SER A 15 1.56 4.67 8.17
C SER A 15 0.15 4.14 7.92
N VAL A 16 -0.20 2.96 8.44
CA VAL A 16 -1.46 2.27 8.14
C VAL A 16 -2.21 1.87 9.40
N LYS A 17 -1.59 1.04 10.25
CA LYS A 17 -2.28 0.43 11.40
C LYS A 17 -2.78 1.47 12.40
N ALA A 18 -1.90 2.32 12.91
CA ALA A 18 -2.27 3.31 13.93
C ALA A 18 -3.34 4.30 13.45
N PRO A 19 -3.26 4.85 12.21
CA PRO A 19 -4.35 5.66 11.64
C PRO A 19 -5.68 4.89 11.52
N LEU A 20 -5.67 3.65 11.04
CA LEU A 20 -6.89 2.85 10.88
C LEU A 20 -7.54 2.55 12.22
N GLU A 21 -6.75 2.17 13.23
CA GLU A 21 -7.23 1.98 14.60
C GLU A 21 -7.84 3.27 15.16
N GLN A 22 -7.26 4.44 14.86
CA GLN A 22 -7.83 5.72 15.28
C GLN A 22 -9.20 5.98 14.65
N VAL A 23 -9.35 5.72 13.35
CA VAL A 23 -10.65 5.84 12.67
C VAL A 23 -11.69 4.89 13.28
N ARG A 24 -11.29 3.65 13.56
CA ARG A 24 -12.15 2.63 14.20
C ARG A 24 -12.58 3.04 15.62
N ARG A 25 -11.68 3.60 16.43
CA ARG A 25 -12.00 4.15 17.76
C ARG A 25 -12.99 5.32 17.67
N LEU A 26 -12.84 6.21 16.68
CA LEU A 26 -13.77 7.32 16.48
C LEU A 26 -15.16 6.82 16.06
N ALA A 27 -15.23 5.76 15.26
CA ALA A 27 -16.49 5.13 14.89
C ALA A 27 -17.20 4.50 16.10
N GLU A 28 -16.44 3.80 16.95
CA GLU A 28 -16.95 3.24 18.21
C GLU A 28 -17.54 4.33 19.11
N GLY A 29 -16.81 5.43 19.30
CA GLY A 29 -17.28 6.58 20.07
C GLY A 29 -18.53 7.25 19.51
N ALA A 30 -18.81 7.07 18.21
CA ALA A 30 -20.03 7.52 17.55
C ALA A 30 -21.16 6.47 17.55
N GLY A 31 -21.01 5.35 18.25
CA GLY A 31 -21.99 4.26 18.29
C GLY A 31 -22.08 3.43 17.01
N ARG A 32 -21.04 3.46 16.17
CA ARG A 32 -20.95 2.67 14.92
C ARG A 32 -20.05 1.46 15.15
N ASP A 33 -20.34 0.36 14.45
CA ASP A 33 -19.50 -0.83 14.48
C ASP A 33 -18.13 -0.55 13.82
N PRO A 34 -17.01 -0.61 14.56
CA PRO A 34 -15.69 -0.39 13.99
C PRO A 34 -15.29 -1.43 12.93
N ALA A 35 -15.79 -2.67 13.03
CA ALA A 35 -15.48 -3.74 12.10
C ALA A 35 -16.10 -3.53 10.72
N SER A 36 -17.13 -2.67 10.61
CA SER A 36 -17.73 -2.27 9.33
C SER A 36 -16.80 -1.41 8.46
N ILE A 37 -15.68 -0.92 9.01
CA ILE A 37 -14.72 -0.07 8.31
C ILE A 37 -13.61 -0.94 7.73
N GLY A 38 -13.76 -1.26 6.44
CA GLY A 38 -12.71 -1.81 5.60
C GLY A 38 -11.73 -0.75 5.09
N ALA A 39 -10.56 -1.19 4.64
CA ALA A 39 -9.53 -0.31 4.09
C ALA A 39 -8.84 -0.99 2.88
N ILE A 40 -8.36 -0.16 1.97
CA ILE A 40 -7.52 -0.55 0.84
C ILE A 40 -6.27 0.33 0.90
N LEU A 41 -5.08 -0.27 0.88
CA LEU A 41 -3.84 0.49 0.77
C LEU A 41 -3.53 0.78 -0.70
N ARG A 42 -3.39 2.07 -1.03
CA ARG A 42 -2.90 2.50 -2.35
C ARG A 42 -1.38 2.71 -2.30
N ILE A 43 -0.66 1.98 -3.14
CA ILE A 43 0.78 2.10 -3.33
C ILE A 43 1.01 2.92 -4.60
N ASN A 44 1.71 4.04 -4.49
CA ASN A 44 2.13 4.87 -5.62
C ASN A 44 3.66 4.84 -5.70
N PRO A 45 4.25 3.90 -6.44
CA PRO A 45 5.69 3.87 -6.69
C PRO A 45 6.09 5.17 -7.42
N THR A 46 7.31 5.64 -7.22
CA THR A 46 7.89 6.70 -8.05
C THR A 46 8.59 6.09 -9.27
N ALA A 47 9.05 6.95 -10.18
CA ALA A 47 9.83 6.52 -11.35
C ALA A 47 11.14 5.80 -10.95
N GLU A 48 11.65 6.07 -9.75
CA GLU A 48 12.87 5.44 -9.21
C GLU A 48 12.60 4.18 -8.38
N SER A 49 11.33 3.83 -8.13
CA SER A 49 10.97 2.65 -7.34
C SER A 49 11.29 1.36 -8.09
N THR A 50 11.48 0.27 -7.35
CA THR A 50 11.59 -1.07 -7.94
C THR A 50 10.35 -1.91 -7.67
N VAL A 51 10.18 -2.99 -8.45
CA VAL A 51 9.11 -3.97 -8.19
C VAL A 51 9.29 -4.65 -6.83
N GLU A 52 10.54 -4.91 -6.44
CA GLU A 52 10.87 -5.51 -5.15
C GLU A 52 10.44 -4.63 -3.97
N GLU A 53 10.62 -3.31 -4.08
CA GLU A 53 10.13 -2.36 -3.07
C GLU A 53 8.60 -2.39 -2.99
N VAL A 54 7.91 -2.45 -4.12
CA VAL A 54 6.44 -2.57 -4.14
C VAL A 54 5.99 -3.87 -3.47
N VAL A 55 6.66 -4.98 -3.75
CA VAL A 55 6.36 -6.29 -3.16
C VAL A 55 6.60 -6.29 -1.66
N ASP A 56 7.70 -5.71 -1.18
CA ASP A 56 7.98 -5.57 0.26
C ASP A 56 6.81 -4.89 0.97
N VAL A 57 6.27 -3.82 0.38
CA VAL A 57 5.14 -3.08 0.93
C VAL A 57 3.87 -3.91 0.98
N ILE A 58 3.59 -4.67 -0.08
CA ILE A 58 2.44 -5.58 -0.13
C ILE A 58 2.53 -6.62 0.98
N LEU A 59 3.69 -7.28 1.11
CA LEU A 59 3.90 -8.34 2.10
C LEU A 59 3.84 -7.79 3.53
N ARG A 60 4.50 -6.67 3.79
CA ARG A 60 4.47 -6.03 5.11
C ARG A 60 3.09 -5.48 5.49
N THR A 61 2.30 -5.03 4.51
CA THR A 61 0.91 -4.64 4.76
C THR A 61 0.08 -5.84 5.20
N ARG A 62 0.21 -6.99 4.52
CA ARG A 62 -0.46 -8.24 4.90
C ARG A 62 -0.03 -8.72 6.28
N ASP A 63 1.27 -8.67 6.58
CA ASP A 63 1.84 -9.30 7.78
C ASP A 63 1.71 -8.41 9.02
N GLU A 64 1.65 -7.08 8.86
CA GLU A 64 1.74 -6.13 9.98
C GLU A 64 0.48 -5.27 10.19
N THR A 65 -0.54 -5.38 9.34
CA THR A 65 -1.76 -4.53 9.38
C THR A 65 -3.06 -5.31 9.15
N ASP A 66 -4.21 -4.68 9.41
CA ASP A 66 -5.55 -5.26 9.18
C ASP A 66 -6.12 -4.92 7.77
N VAL A 67 -5.25 -4.73 6.77
CA VAL A 67 -5.64 -4.35 5.41
C VAL A 67 -5.52 -5.53 4.47
N ASP A 68 -6.66 -6.04 3.99
CA ASP A 68 -6.74 -7.21 3.11
C ASP A 68 -6.51 -6.90 1.62
N HIS A 69 -6.54 -5.62 1.25
CA HIS A 69 -6.56 -5.18 -0.13
C HIS A 69 -5.51 -4.12 -0.41
N VAL A 70 -4.77 -4.32 -1.50
CA VAL A 70 -3.79 -3.36 -2.02
C VAL A 70 -4.14 -2.97 -3.46
N PHE A 71 -3.92 -1.72 -3.80
CA PHE A 71 -4.00 -1.20 -5.17
C PHE A 71 -2.67 -0.54 -5.51
N VAL A 72 -1.99 -1.04 -6.55
CA VAL A 72 -0.70 -0.51 -7.02
C VAL A 72 -0.92 0.33 -8.27
N ASP A 73 -0.50 1.58 -8.22
CA ASP A 73 -0.60 2.52 -9.35
C ASP A 73 0.76 2.64 -10.06
N PHE A 74 0.95 1.88 -11.13
CA PHE A 74 2.20 1.90 -11.91
C PHE A 74 2.35 3.12 -12.83
N VAL A 75 1.44 4.11 -12.82
CA VAL A 75 1.44 5.18 -13.83
C VAL A 75 2.76 5.97 -13.89
N TYR A 76 3.49 6.09 -12.77
CA TYR A 76 4.79 6.78 -12.72
C TYR A 76 5.99 5.87 -12.98
N LEU A 77 5.81 4.55 -12.85
CA LEU A 77 6.87 3.57 -13.07
C LEU A 77 6.85 3.00 -14.50
N ALA A 78 5.67 2.95 -15.12
CA ALA A 78 5.44 2.48 -16.47
C ALA A 78 5.54 3.62 -17.50
N ASP A 79 6.69 4.30 -17.58
CA ASP A 79 6.91 5.45 -18.45
C ASP A 79 7.10 5.11 -19.95
N GLN A 80 7.29 3.83 -20.28
CA GLN A 80 7.42 3.28 -21.63
C GLN A 80 6.09 2.76 -22.22
N GLY A 81 4.97 2.93 -21.50
CA GLY A 81 3.63 2.59 -21.99
C GLY A 81 3.05 1.28 -21.46
N VAL A 82 2.02 0.78 -22.15
CA VAL A 82 1.14 -0.28 -21.64
C VAL A 82 1.86 -1.62 -21.46
N ASP A 83 2.74 -2.00 -22.40
CA ASP A 83 3.44 -3.29 -22.32
C ASP A 83 4.34 -3.37 -21.09
N GLN A 84 5.07 -2.29 -20.79
CA GLN A 84 5.87 -2.19 -19.57
C GLN A 84 4.98 -2.24 -18.31
N ALA A 85 3.80 -1.60 -18.32
CA ALA A 85 2.87 -1.69 -17.20
C ALA A 85 2.40 -3.14 -16.94
N LEU A 86 2.16 -3.91 -18.01
CA LEU A 86 1.79 -5.32 -17.92
C LEU A 86 2.95 -6.17 -17.38
N GLU A 87 4.18 -5.92 -17.81
CA GLU A 87 5.37 -6.60 -17.29
C GLU A 87 5.59 -6.33 -15.79
N LEU A 88 5.48 -5.07 -15.37
CA LEU A 88 5.57 -4.67 -13.96
C LEU A 88 4.49 -5.35 -13.11
N PHE A 89 3.25 -5.38 -13.61
CA PHE A 89 2.14 -6.06 -12.96
C PHE A 89 2.40 -7.56 -12.82
N GLN A 90 2.80 -8.24 -13.90
CA GLN A 90 3.07 -9.67 -13.87
C GLN A 90 4.18 -10.02 -12.87
N ARG A 91 5.30 -9.28 -12.91
CA ARG A 91 6.41 -9.50 -11.98
C ARG A 91 6.01 -9.26 -10.52
N THR A 92 5.17 -8.25 -10.27
CA THR A 92 4.64 -7.98 -8.92
C THR A 92 3.79 -9.14 -8.43
N LEU A 93 2.90 -9.67 -9.27
CA LEU A 93 2.07 -10.84 -8.92
C LEU A 93 2.90 -12.10 -8.66
N GLU A 94 3.97 -12.32 -9.42
CA GLU A 94 4.84 -13.48 -9.25
C GLU A 94 5.59 -13.43 -7.91
N LEU A 95 6.04 -12.24 -7.50
CA LEU A 95 6.82 -12.03 -6.30
C LEU A 95 5.98 -11.86 -5.01
N ALA A 96 4.73 -11.44 -5.12
CA ALA A 96 3.85 -11.20 -3.97
C ALA A 96 3.01 -12.42 -3.53
N ARG A 97 3.14 -13.56 -4.24
CA ARG A 97 2.41 -14.80 -3.94
C ARG A 97 2.94 -15.54 -2.71
#